data_AF-A0AAD5F962-F1
#
_entry.id   AF-A0AAD5F962-F1
#
_cell.length_a   1.000
_cell.length_b   1.000
_cell.length_c   1.000
_cell.angle_alpha   90.00
_cell.angle_beta   90.00
_cell.angle_gamma   90.00
#
_symmetry.space_group_name_H-M   'P 1'
#
loop_
_entity.id
_entity.type
_entity.pdbx_description
1 polymer ?
#
loop_
_entity_poly.entity_id
_entity_poly.type
_entity_poly.pdbx_seq_one_letter_code
_entity_poly.pdbx_strand_id
1 'polypeptide(L)'
;DNCMIMEDISLSTSEGEIDEGMDDNDDENDIRELRARRCALVHKLAEQQKRIEKIKAVLQTGSQLELQIRPFYLVPDTNCFIDHLEGLKRLLVCGTYILVVPLIVITELDGLAKGQECKNVDSRGPCQDSAAHARTVQECAKAAVYFLEKSFEAREPGLRAITSRGNQLESIAFRSEDTSGHK
;
A
#
# COMPACT_ATOMS: atom_id res chain seq x y z
N ASP A 1 8.05 30.54 -4.49
CA ASP A 1 7.99 31.25 -5.79
C ASP A 1 8.76 30.49 -6.85
N ASN A 2 8.06 29.76 -7.71
CA ASN A 2 8.65 29.23 -8.95
C ASN A 2 7.65 29.47 -10.08
N CYS A 3 7.73 30.67 -10.65
CA CYS A 3 6.91 31.15 -11.74
C CYS A 3 7.34 30.43 -13.03
N MET A 4 6.61 29.39 -13.45
CA MET A 4 6.73 28.91 -14.83
C MET A 4 5.98 29.90 -15.73
N ILE A 5 6.74 30.86 -16.24
CA ILE A 5 6.31 31.77 -17.28
C ILE A 5 6.02 30.91 -18.52
N MET A 6 4.74 30.80 -18.87
CA MET A 6 4.28 30.20 -20.11
C MET A 6 4.47 31.27 -21.18
N GLU A 7 5.55 31.20 -21.94
CA GLU A 7 5.78 32.09 -23.07
C GLU A 7 4.68 31.87 -24.11
N ASP A 8 3.86 32.89 -24.32
CA ASP A 8 2.93 32.99 -25.45
C ASP A 8 3.73 33.01 -26.76
N ILE A 9 3.85 31.85 -27.41
CA ILE A 9 4.36 31.78 -28.79
C ILE A 9 3.28 32.36 -29.71
N SER A 10 3.40 33.66 -29.94
CA SER A 10 2.63 34.40 -30.93
C SER A 10 3.05 33.94 -32.33
N LEU A 11 2.14 33.26 -33.02
CA LEU A 11 2.38 32.68 -34.35
C LEU A 11 2.32 33.78 -35.42
N SER A 12 3.46 34.41 -35.70
CA SER A 12 3.60 35.37 -36.81
C SER A 12 3.56 34.64 -38.16
N THR A 13 2.51 34.86 -38.95
CA THR A 13 2.41 34.44 -40.36
C THR A 13 3.18 35.43 -41.23
N SER A 14 4.43 35.09 -41.57
CA SER A 14 5.20 35.79 -42.59
C SER A 14 4.95 35.10 -43.94
N GLU A 15 4.17 35.75 -44.81
CA GLU A 15 4.07 35.37 -46.23
C GLU A 15 5.29 35.94 -46.96
N GLY A 16 6.19 35.07 -47.44
CA GLY A 16 7.34 35.44 -48.25
C GLY A 16 7.08 35.15 -49.73
N GLU A 17 7.31 36.16 -50.57
CA GLU A 17 7.25 36.12 -52.04
C GLU A 17 8.35 35.19 -52.60
N ILE A 18 8.03 34.43 -53.65
CA ILE A 18 8.88 33.38 -54.26
C ILE A 18 9.45 33.93 -55.57
N ASP A 19 10.79 33.94 -55.72
CA ASP A 19 11.53 34.29 -56.95
C ASP A 19 11.85 33.00 -57.74
N GLU A 20 11.63 33.05 -59.05
CA GLU A 20 11.57 31.89 -59.96
C GLU A 20 12.96 31.35 -60.34
N GLY A 21 13.20 30.05 -60.15
CA GLY A 21 14.45 29.42 -60.55
C GLY A 21 14.57 27.91 -60.32
N MET A 22 13.80 27.11 -61.07
CA MET A 22 14.20 25.76 -61.54
C MET A 22 14.46 24.65 -60.48
N ASP A 23 13.45 24.22 -59.71
CA ASP A 23 13.16 22.80 -59.35
C ASP A 23 11.74 22.64 -58.72
N ASP A 24 10.70 23.06 -59.44
CA ASP A 24 9.32 23.28 -58.91
C ASP A 24 8.65 22.06 -58.22
N ASN A 25 9.12 20.83 -58.44
CA ASN A 25 8.51 19.65 -57.81
C ASN A 25 9.11 19.31 -56.43
N ASP A 26 10.35 19.72 -56.16
CA ASP A 26 11.02 19.43 -54.88
C ASP A 26 10.60 20.45 -53.81
N ASP A 27 10.54 21.73 -54.17
CA ASP A 27 10.09 22.81 -53.29
C ASP A 27 8.61 22.69 -52.88
N GLU A 28 7.72 22.27 -53.80
CA GLU A 28 6.30 22.07 -53.49
C GLU A 28 6.09 20.85 -52.57
N ASN A 29 6.93 19.82 -52.70
CA ASN A 29 6.97 18.68 -51.79
C ASN A 29 7.46 19.06 -50.40
N ASP A 30 8.51 19.86 -50.31
CA ASP A 30 9.06 20.37 -49.05
C ASP A 30 8.07 21.26 -48.31
N ILE A 31 7.41 22.18 -49.02
CA ILE A 31 6.36 23.04 -48.44
C ILE A 31 5.20 22.18 -47.92
N ARG A 32 4.83 21.11 -48.64
CA ARG A 32 3.77 20.18 -48.21
C ARG A 32 4.18 19.36 -46.99
N GLU A 33 5.43 18.89 -46.91
CA GLU A 33 5.96 18.18 -45.75
C GLU A 33 6.00 19.08 -44.51
N LEU A 34 6.46 20.32 -44.66
CA LEU A 34 6.49 21.29 -43.57
C LEU A 34 5.10 21.61 -43.03
N ARG A 35 4.09 21.73 -43.91
CA ARG A 35 2.67 21.89 -43.51
C ARG A 35 2.15 20.67 -42.75
N ALA A 36 2.46 19.45 -43.21
CA ALA A 36 2.08 18.22 -42.52
C ALA A 36 2.74 18.13 -41.13
N ARG A 37 4.03 18.47 -41.04
CA ARG A 37 4.78 18.50 -39.77
C ARG A 37 4.22 19.54 -38.81
N ARG A 38 3.84 20.73 -39.30
CA ARG A 38 3.17 21.76 -38.49
C ARG A 38 1.83 21.25 -37.95
N CYS A 39 0.98 20.64 -38.77
CA CYS A 39 -0.29 20.07 -38.33
C CYS A 39 -0.10 18.99 -37.26
N ALA A 40 0.89 18.09 -37.42
CA ALA A 40 1.20 17.07 -36.44
C ALA A 40 1.65 17.65 -35.10
N LEU A 41 2.48 18.70 -35.12
CA LEU A 41 2.95 19.38 -33.92
C LEU A 41 1.82 20.12 -33.19
N VAL A 42 0.92 20.79 -33.92
CA VAL A 42 -0.26 21.46 -33.35
C VAL A 42 -1.19 20.44 -32.69
N HIS A 43 -1.43 19.30 -33.35
CA HIS A 43 -2.22 18.22 -32.75
C HIS A 43 -1.60 17.69 -31.46
N LYS A 44 -0.27 17.48 -31.44
CA LYS A 44 0.46 17.01 -30.26
C LYS A 44 0.39 18.00 -29.10
N LEU A 45 0.49 19.30 -29.37
CA LEU A 45 0.31 20.34 -28.35
C LEU A 45 -1.11 20.36 -27.79
N ALA A 46 -2.13 20.26 -28.65
CA ALA A 46 -3.53 20.19 -28.22
C ALA A 46 -3.80 18.96 -27.33
N GLU A 47 -3.21 17.82 -27.65
CA GLU A 47 -3.28 16.61 -26.80
C GLU A 47 -2.60 16.81 -25.44
N GLN A 48 -1.43 17.45 -25.42
CA GLN A 48 -0.71 17.76 -24.17
C GLN A 48 -1.53 18.70 -23.30
N GLN A 49 -2.10 19.75 -23.89
CA GLN A 49 -2.95 20.71 -23.19
C GLN A 49 -4.18 20.03 -22.57
N LYS A 50 -4.85 19.14 -23.33
CA LYS A 50 -5.98 18.35 -22.83
C LYS A 50 -5.60 17.41 -21.69
N ARG A 51 -4.38 16.86 -21.68
CA ARG A 51 -3.87 16.06 -20.55
C ARG A 51 -3.66 16.93 -19.31
N ILE A 52 -3.05 18.10 -19.47
CA ILE A 52 -2.82 19.06 -18.37
C ILE A 52 -4.15 19.51 -17.77
N GLU A 53 -5.13 19.86 -18.59
CA GLU A 53 -6.45 20.28 -18.13
C GLU A 53 -7.20 19.17 -17.40
N LYS A 54 -7.12 17.92 -17.86
CA LYS A 54 -7.68 16.76 -17.15
C LYS A 54 -7.02 16.58 -15.78
N ILE A 55 -5.70 16.67 -15.69
CA ILE A 55 -4.97 16.57 -14.42
C ILE A 55 -5.40 17.70 -13.48
N LYS A 56 -5.45 18.93 -13.98
CA LYS A 56 -5.86 20.11 -13.21
C LYS A 56 -7.30 19.97 -12.71
N ALA A 57 -8.21 19.47 -13.55
CA ALA A 57 -9.60 19.24 -13.17
C ALA A 57 -9.70 18.20 -12.04
N VAL A 58 -8.98 17.07 -12.13
CA VAL A 58 -8.93 16.04 -11.07
C VAL A 58 -8.35 16.60 -9.76
N LEU A 59 -7.32 17.43 -9.85
CA LEU A 59 -6.73 18.08 -8.67
C LEU A 59 -7.67 19.14 -8.06
N GLN A 60 -8.51 19.78 -8.87
CA GLN A 60 -9.48 20.80 -8.41
C GLN A 60 -10.78 20.20 -7.87
N THR A 61 -11.22 19.01 -8.34
CA THR A 61 -12.36 18.28 -7.76
C THR A 61 -11.98 17.44 -6.53
N GLY A 62 -10.69 17.33 -6.20
CA GLY A 62 -10.25 16.78 -4.94
C GLY A 62 -10.64 17.70 -3.80
N SER A 63 -11.82 17.50 -3.20
CA SER A 63 -12.14 18.05 -1.89
C SER A 63 -10.97 17.78 -0.95
N GLN A 64 -10.43 18.83 -0.31
CA GLN A 64 -9.35 18.72 0.66
C GLN A 64 -9.86 17.94 1.87
N LEU A 65 -9.73 16.61 1.82
CA LEU A 65 -10.11 15.70 2.89
C LEU A 65 -9.01 15.75 3.95
N GLU A 66 -9.31 16.36 5.09
CA GLU A 66 -8.41 16.37 6.24
C GLU A 66 -8.78 15.23 7.20
N LEU A 67 -7.82 14.34 7.45
CA LEU A 67 -7.99 13.23 8.39
C LEU A 67 -7.50 13.65 9.77
N GLN A 68 -8.43 13.86 10.72
CA GLN A 68 -8.07 13.98 12.13
C GLN A 68 -7.83 12.58 12.72
N ILE A 69 -6.58 12.26 13.05
CA ILE A 69 -6.20 10.98 13.63
C ILE A 69 -6.31 11.07 15.17
N ARG A 70 -7.22 10.28 15.75
CA ARG A 70 -7.34 10.07 17.21
C ARG A 70 -7.22 8.57 17.50
N PRO A 71 -6.00 8.04 17.74
CA PRO A 71 -5.81 6.61 17.96
C PRO A 71 -6.56 6.16 19.22
N PHE A 72 -7.30 5.07 19.09
CA PHE A 72 -8.05 4.47 20.19
C PHE A 72 -8.01 2.95 20.08
N TYR A 73 -8.28 2.43 18.88
CA TYR A 73 -8.06 1.03 18.54
C TYR A 73 -6.69 0.84 17.91
N LEU A 74 -5.93 -0.10 18.43
CA LEU A 74 -4.64 -0.51 17.90
C LEU A 74 -4.77 -1.95 17.42
N VAL A 75 -4.40 -2.20 16.17
CA VAL A 75 -4.49 -3.53 15.56
C VAL A 75 -3.07 -4.05 15.35
N PRO A 76 -2.52 -4.84 16.30
CA PRO A 76 -1.20 -5.43 16.13
C PRO A 76 -1.22 -6.55 15.08
N ASP A 77 -0.16 -6.64 14.28
CA ASP A 77 0.12 -7.78 13.42
C ASP A 77 0.91 -8.86 14.18
N THR A 78 1.23 -9.96 13.50
CA THR A 78 2.01 -11.07 14.08
C THR A 78 3.40 -10.60 14.55
N ASN A 79 4.07 -9.75 13.77
CA ASN A 79 5.42 -9.26 14.11
C ASN A 79 5.41 -8.35 15.34
N CYS A 80 4.35 -7.57 15.57
CA CYS A 80 4.19 -6.80 16.80
C CYS A 80 4.26 -7.70 18.04
N PHE A 81 3.73 -8.92 17.97
CA PHE A 81 3.83 -9.89 19.07
C PHE A 81 5.20 -10.56 19.14
N ILE A 82 5.86 -10.82 18.01
CA ILE A 82 7.19 -11.45 18.00
C ILE A 82 8.27 -10.49 18.50
N ASP A 83 8.27 -9.26 18.02
CA ASP A 83 9.35 -8.29 18.23
C ASP A 83 9.06 -7.30 19.37
N HIS A 84 7.78 -7.04 19.66
CA HIS A 84 7.35 -5.93 20.51
C HIS A 84 6.33 -6.31 21.60
N LEU A 85 6.31 -7.57 22.03
CA LEU A 85 5.39 -8.08 23.06
C LEU A 85 5.35 -7.21 24.32
N GLU A 86 6.51 -6.77 24.80
CA GLU A 86 6.60 -5.94 26.00
C GLU A 86 6.02 -4.53 25.79
N GLY A 87 6.09 -4.01 24.57
CA GLY A 87 5.42 -2.77 24.19
C GLY A 87 3.90 -2.92 24.23
N LEU A 88 3.37 -4.02 23.69
CA LEU A 88 1.94 -4.33 23.71
C LEU A 88 1.42 -4.49 25.15
N LYS A 89 2.17 -5.16 26.03
CA LYS A 89 1.81 -5.26 27.46
C LYS A 89 1.71 -3.88 28.12
N ARG A 90 2.69 -2.99 27.88
CA ARG A 90 2.64 -1.62 28.42
C ARG A 90 1.45 -0.82 27.88
N LEU A 91 1.10 -0.99 26.61
CA LEU A 91 -0.08 -0.36 26.00
C LEU A 91 -1.39 -0.87 26.63
N LEU A 92 -1.44 -2.16 26.97
CA LEU A 92 -2.60 -2.72 27.66
C LEU A 92 -2.72 -2.17 29.09
N VAL A 93 -1.60 -2.13 29.84
CA VAL A 93 -1.55 -1.62 31.23
C VAL A 93 -1.87 -0.14 31.32
N CYS A 94 -1.52 0.68 30.32
CA CYS A 94 -1.80 2.12 30.37
C CYS A 94 -3.29 2.45 30.26
N GLY A 95 -4.11 1.54 29.71
CA GLY A 95 -5.57 1.67 29.67
C GLY A 95 -6.12 2.74 28.71
N THR A 96 -5.26 3.44 27.96
CA THR A 96 -5.66 4.49 27.02
C THR A 96 -6.17 3.93 25.68
N TYR A 97 -5.72 2.74 25.31
CA TYR A 97 -5.97 2.12 24.02
C TYR A 97 -6.66 0.77 24.16
N ILE A 98 -7.34 0.35 23.10
CA ILE A 98 -7.90 -0.98 22.96
C ILE A 98 -7.09 -1.74 21.91
N LEU A 99 -6.39 -2.78 22.34
CA LEU A 99 -5.73 -3.74 21.46
C LEU A 99 -6.80 -4.65 20.85
N VAL A 100 -6.97 -4.56 19.53
CA VAL A 100 -7.88 -5.41 18.76
C VAL A 100 -7.05 -6.37 17.94
N VAL A 101 -6.97 -7.62 18.37
CA VAL A 101 -6.16 -8.66 17.74
C VAL A 101 -6.98 -9.39 16.68
N PRO A 102 -6.60 -9.35 15.39
CA PRO A 102 -7.25 -10.16 14.37
C PRO A 102 -7.11 -11.66 14.70
N LEU A 103 -8.17 -12.44 14.55
CA LEU A 103 -8.15 -13.89 14.82
C LEU A 103 -7.05 -14.59 14.00
N ILE A 104 -6.81 -14.14 12.76
CA ILE A 104 -5.76 -14.67 11.91
C ILE A 104 -4.37 -14.55 12.56
N VAL A 105 -4.08 -13.44 13.23
CA VAL A 105 -2.81 -13.21 13.95
C VAL A 105 -2.66 -14.21 15.09
N ILE A 106 -3.76 -14.47 15.83
CA ILE A 106 -3.76 -15.47 16.91
C ILE A 106 -3.46 -16.87 16.35
N THR A 107 -4.10 -17.24 15.23
CA THR A 107 -3.87 -18.56 14.61
C THR A 107 -2.48 -18.69 13.98
N GLU A 108 -1.90 -17.59 13.46
CA GLU A 108 -0.53 -17.57 12.96
C GLU A 108 0.46 -17.77 14.11
N LEU A 109 0.27 -17.07 15.24
CA LEU A 109 1.09 -17.24 16.44
C LEU A 109 1.01 -18.68 16.99
N ASP A 110 -0.16 -19.32 16.95
CA ASP A 110 -0.28 -20.75 17.30
C ASP A 110 0.53 -21.64 16.37
N GLY A 111 0.51 -21.36 15.08
CA GLY A 111 1.32 -22.07 14.08
C GLY A 111 2.81 -21.92 14.37
N LEU A 112 3.27 -20.69 14.62
CA LEU A 112 4.65 -20.40 14.97
C LEU A 112 5.07 -21.05 16.30
N ALA A 113 4.18 -21.04 17.30
CA ALA A 113 4.43 -21.63 18.62
C ALA A 113 4.58 -23.16 18.56
N LYS A 114 3.79 -23.83 17.70
CA LYS A 114 3.93 -25.27 17.43
C LYS A 114 5.24 -25.58 16.69
N GLY A 115 5.69 -24.65 15.84
CA GLY A 115 6.87 -24.81 15.00
C GLY A 115 6.58 -25.68 13.78
N GLN A 116 7.43 -25.60 12.76
CA GLN A 116 7.39 -26.58 11.67
C GLN A 116 7.89 -27.92 12.22
N GLU A 117 7.01 -28.92 12.30
CA GLU A 117 7.47 -30.29 12.42
C GLU A 117 8.22 -30.62 11.13
N CYS A 118 9.55 -30.60 11.19
CA CYS A 118 10.43 -31.07 10.12
C CYS A 118 10.27 -32.58 9.94
N LYS A 119 9.10 -33.04 9.48
CA LYS A 119 8.89 -34.41 9.04
C LYS A 119 9.30 -34.51 7.58
N ASN A 120 10.56 -34.93 7.40
CA ASN A 120 11.09 -35.61 6.22
C ASN A 120 10.95 -34.90 4.87
N VAL A 121 11.95 -34.11 4.46
CA VAL A 121 12.44 -34.12 3.06
C VAL A 121 13.94 -33.80 3.06
N ASP A 122 14.73 -34.83 2.83
CA ASP A 122 16.01 -34.90 2.12
C ASP A 122 16.98 -33.69 2.12
N SER A 123 18.15 -33.95 2.70
CA SER A 123 19.47 -33.64 2.10
C SER A 123 19.74 -32.20 1.64
N ARG A 124 19.67 -31.25 2.58
CA ARG A 124 20.55 -30.07 2.74
C ARG A 124 19.95 -29.25 3.89
N GLY A 125 20.39 -29.54 5.11
CA GLY A 125 19.81 -28.95 6.32
C GLY A 125 19.80 -27.41 6.29
N PRO A 126 18.86 -26.76 7.01
CA PRO A 126 18.88 -25.32 7.18
C PRO A 126 20.22 -24.90 7.79
N CYS A 127 20.80 -23.80 7.28
CA CYS A 127 21.95 -23.17 7.91
C CYS A 127 21.68 -22.98 9.41
N GLN A 128 22.66 -23.30 10.27
CA GLN A 128 22.50 -23.29 11.73
C GLN A 128 21.91 -21.97 12.24
N ASP A 129 22.25 -20.85 11.60
CA ASP A 129 21.73 -19.51 11.92
C ASP A 129 20.21 -19.40 11.68
N SER A 130 19.69 -19.96 10.59
CA SER A 130 18.26 -19.97 10.30
C SER A 130 17.49 -20.87 11.27
N ALA A 131 18.07 -21.99 11.69
CA ALA A 131 17.48 -22.89 12.68
C ALA A 131 17.50 -22.28 14.09
N ALA A 132 18.53 -21.49 14.43
CA ALA A 132 18.56 -20.72 15.67
C ALA A 132 17.48 -19.64 15.67
N HIS A 133 17.39 -18.86 14.59
CA HIS A 133 16.37 -17.82 14.45
C HIS A 133 14.95 -18.38 14.53
N ALA A 134 14.67 -19.49 13.84
CA ALA A 134 13.36 -20.14 13.89
C ALA A 134 12.96 -20.58 15.31
N ARG A 135 13.91 -21.07 16.12
CA ARG A 135 13.67 -21.39 17.53
C ARG A 135 13.36 -20.15 18.36
N THR A 136 14.11 -19.06 18.16
CA THR A 136 13.83 -17.79 18.84
C THR A 136 12.41 -17.29 18.52
N VAL A 137 12.01 -17.29 17.24
CA VAL A 137 10.66 -16.88 16.82
C VAL A 137 9.59 -17.78 17.45
N GLN A 138 9.83 -19.09 17.49
CA GLN A 138 8.93 -20.03 18.15
C GLN A 138 8.76 -19.74 19.65
N GLU A 139 9.85 -19.41 20.36
CA GLU A 139 9.81 -19.04 21.78
C GLU A 139 9.05 -17.72 22.01
N CYS A 140 9.29 -16.71 21.17
CA CYS A 140 8.53 -15.46 21.18
C CYS A 140 7.04 -15.70 20.93
N ALA A 141 6.70 -16.54 19.95
CA ALA A 141 5.31 -16.90 19.64
C ALA A 141 4.64 -17.60 20.82
N LYS A 142 5.31 -18.53 21.50
CA LYS A 142 4.80 -19.18 22.72
C LYS A 142 4.52 -18.16 23.83
N ALA A 143 5.44 -17.22 24.05
CA ALA A 143 5.25 -16.16 25.04
C ALA A 143 4.07 -15.24 24.69
N ALA A 144 3.89 -14.92 23.41
CA ALA A 144 2.78 -14.11 22.93
C ALA A 144 1.42 -14.83 23.09
N VAL A 145 1.34 -16.11 22.69
CA VAL A 145 0.13 -16.92 22.88
C VAL A 145 -0.25 -17.01 24.36
N TYR A 146 0.74 -17.31 25.23
CA TYR A 146 0.50 -17.35 26.68
C TYR A 146 -0.02 -16.01 27.22
N PHE A 147 0.56 -14.89 26.78
CA PHE A 147 0.10 -13.56 27.17
C PHE A 147 -1.35 -13.31 26.73
N LEU A 148 -1.70 -13.64 25.49
CA LEU A 148 -3.06 -13.49 24.98
C LEU A 148 -4.04 -14.34 25.78
N GLU A 149 -3.75 -15.63 25.96
CA GLU A 149 -4.59 -16.55 26.74
C GLU A 149 -4.85 -16.03 28.14
N LYS A 150 -3.79 -15.63 28.87
CA LYS A 150 -3.93 -15.08 30.22
C LYS A 150 -4.75 -13.79 30.26
N SER A 151 -4.58 -12.92 29.29
CA SER A 151 -5.30 -11.64 29.23
C SER A 151 -6.79 -11.84 28.90
N PHE A 152 -7.12 -12.78 28.01
CA PHE A 152 -8.51 -13.15 27.73
C PHE A 152 -9.17 -13.89 28.92
N GLU A 153 -8.45 -14.78 29.59
CA GLU A 153 -8.91 -15.43 30.83
C GLU A 153 -9.20 -14.41 31.93
N ALA A 154 -8.33 -13.40 32.08
CA ALA A 154 -8.49 -12.30 33.03
C ALA A 154 -9.57 -11.28 32.63
N ARG A 155 -10.13 -11.39 31.41
CA ARG A 155 -11.10 -10.45 30.84
C ARG A 155 -10.61 -9.00 30.85
N GLU A 156 -9.37 -8.80 30.40
CA GLU A 156 -8.76 -7.47 30.30
C GLU A 156 -9.59 -6.55 29.39
N PRO A 157 -10.10 -5.40 29.88
CA PRO A 157 -11.04 -4.55 29.13
C PRO A 157 -10.40 -3.88 27.91
N GLY A 158 -9.08 -3.73 27.92
CA GLY A 158 -8.29 -3.15 26.84
C GLY A 158 -7.88 -4.15 25.75
N LEU A 159 -8.30 -5.42 25.83
CA LEU A 159 -7.97 -6.45 24.85
C LEU A 159 -9.22 -7.06 24.24
N ARG A 160 -9.25 -7.16 22.91
CA ARG A 160 -10.34 -7.77 22.15
C ARG A 160 -9.77 -8.59 21.00
N ALA A 161 -10.49 -9.60 20.56
CA ALA A 161 -10.20 -10.30 19.30
C ALA A 161 -11.34 -10.10 18.30
N ILE A 162 -11.01 -10.09 17.01
CA ILE A 162 -12.01 -9.93 15.94
C ILE A 162 -11.84 -10.99 14.84
N THR A 163 -12.95 -11.55 14.36
CA THR A 163 -12.93 -12.51 13.23
C THR A 163 -12.82 -11.79 11.88
N SER A 164 -12.60 -12.52 10.78
CA SER A 164 -12.59 -11.94 9.43
C SER A 164 -13.93 -11.29 9.03
N ARG A 165 -15.02 -11.75 9.66
CA ARG A 165 -16.38 -11.19 9.49
C ARG A 165 -16.67 -9.99 10.40
N GLY A 166 -15.73 -9.58 11.25
CA GLY A 166 -15.90 -8.44 12.14
C GLY A 166 -16.55 -8.76 13.50
N ASN A 167 -16.78 -10.03 13.83
CA ASN A 167 -17.36 -10.40 15.11
C ASN A 167 -16.32 -10.28 16.23
N GLN A 168 -16.68 -9.62 17.33
CA GLN A 168 -15.82 -9.54 18.51
C GLN A 168 -15.91 -10.83 19.33
N LEU A 169 -14.75 -11.30 19.79
CA LEU A 169 -14.63 -12.49 20.63
C LEU A 169 -14.28 -12.07 22.06
N GLU A 170 -15.06 -12.54 23.03
CA GLU A 170 -14.75 -12.42 24.46
C GLU A 170 -13.76 -13.47 24.95
N SER A 171 -13.57 -14.55 24.17
CA SER A 171 -12.67 -15.64 24.48
C SER A 171 -12.05 -16.19 23.20
N ILE A 172 -10.79 -16.63 23.31
CA ILE A 172 -10.02 -17.24 22.23
C ILE A 172 -9.78 -18.74 22.47
N ALA A 173 -10.56 -19.37 23.37
CA ALA A 173 -10.43 -20.80 23.66
C ALA A 173 -10.78 -21.68 22.45
N PHE A 174 -11.70 -21.23 21.61
CA PHE A 174 -12.03 -21.83 20.32
C PHE A 174 -11.61 -20.87 19.20
N ARG A 175 -10.64 -21.29 18.39
CA ARG A 175 -9.97 -20.45 17.37
C ARG A 175 -10.36 -20.82 15.93
N SER A 176 -11.34 -21.70 15.76
CA SER A 176 -11.88 -22.11 14.48
C SER A 176 -12.90 -21.09 13.98
N GLU A 177 -12.66 -20.51 12.80
CA GLU A 177 -13.62 -19.66 12.11
C GLU A 177 -14.48 -20.49 11.15
N ASP A 178 -15.80 -20.52 11.35
CA ASP A 178 -16.74 -21.17 10.42
C ASP A 178 -16.88 -20.33 9.15
N THR A 179 -16.07 -20.65 8.14
CA THR A 179 -16.15 -20.07 6.78
C THR A 179 -17.34 -20.60 5.97
N SER A 180 -18.13 -21.54 6.51
CA SER A 180 -19.18 -22.30 5.81
C SER A 180 -20.47 -21.54 5.44
N GLY A 181 -20.54 -20.23 5.66
CA GLY A 181 -21.66 -19.42 5.21
C GLY A 181 -21.28 -18.63 3.95
N HIS A 182 -21.57 -19.18 2.77
CA HIS A 182 -22.12 -18.53 1.56
C HIS A 182 -22.17 -19.57 0.40
N LYS A 183 -23.38 -20.03 0.09
CA LYS A 183 -23.80 -20.49 -1.25
C LYS A 183 -24.62 -19.35 -1.85
#